data_AF-A0A850DW65-F1
#
_entry.id   AF-A0A850DW65-F1
#
_cell.length_a   1.000
_cell.length_b   1.000
_cell.length_c   1.000
_cell.angle_alpha   90.00
_cell.angle_beta   90.00
_cell.angle_gamma   90.00
#
_symmetry.space_group_name_H-M   'P 1'
#
loop_
_entity.id
_entity.type
_entity.pdbx_description
1 polymer ?
#
loop_
_entity_poly.entity_id
_entity_poly.type
_entity_poly.pdbx_seq_one_letter_code
_entity_poly.pdbx_strand_id
1 'polypeptide(L)'
;MTDGWQSVREPAGRYAEGSLLEWGSITKGLVGTTAAITLELGRPVASYLPGVPDGEIMVGDLVRHTSGLARVPPTIRDSIFRDPYRPAVGVPLDLTTATPVTPRGQYVYSNLGYAVLGAVLDAVHGSWFDAVQEQVLRPAGIDSATLEPAASERIMPRVLGRAIRPWALGSSSFAAAGGVWSTFDDLCRYADWALEPGAPASRTVSWQRDEDSRWINGEVRAAGAVIARAAGVTAVVHTLAKAPYAADAIAAALVEREALRARDA
;
A
#
# COMPACT_ATOMS: atom_id res chain seq x y z
N MET A 1 -4.72 31.99 -2.35
CA MET A 1 -4.13 30.91 -3.18
C MET A 1 -4.77 29.64 -2.67
N THR A 2 -5.37 28.84 -3.54
CA THR A 2 -6.29 27.75 -3.13
C THR A 2 -5.51 26.65 -2.41
N ASP A 3 -5.64 26.57 -1.09
CA ASP A 3 -5.13 25.47 -0.23
C ASP A 3 -5.93 24.18 -0.50
N GLY A 4 -5.74 23.56 -1.66
CA GLY A 4 -6.43 22.33 -2.00
C GLY A 4 -5.93 21.68 -3.29
N TRP A 5 -6.31 20.42 -3.47
CA TRP A 5 -5.98 19.63 -4.65
C TRP A 5 -6.52 20.29 -5.93
N GLN A 6 -5.64 20.45 -6.92
CA GLN A 6 -6.04 20.85 -8.27
C GLN A 6 -6.27 19.61 -9.13
N SER A 7 -7.53 19.35 -9.48
CA SER A 7 -7.89 18.29 -10.43
C SER A 7 -7.30 18.57 -11.81
N VAL A 8 -6.39 17.71 -12.27
CA VAL A 8 -5.86 17.76 -13.64
C VAL A 8 -6.77 17.02 -14.63
N ARG A 9 -7.53 16.05 -14.10
CA ARG A 9 -8.57 15.34 -14.83
C ARG A 9 -9.71 15.05 -13.86
N GLU A 10 -10.86 15.66 -14.12
CA GLU A 10 -12.05 15.39 -13.33
C GLU A 10 -12.42 13.89 -13.40
N PRO A 11 -12.77 13.27 -12.28
CA PRO A 11 -13.34 11.93 -12.29
C PRO A 11 -14.63 11.93 -13.13
N ALA A 12 -14.85 10.87 -13.89
CA ALA A 12 -16.04 10.73 -14.73
C ALA A 12 -16.67 9.35 -14.57
N GLY A 13 -17.99 9.27 -14.73
CA GLY A 13 -18.75 8.04 -14.50
C GLY A 13 -18.63 7.56 -13.05
N ARG A 14 -18.54 6.25 -12.83
CA ARG A 14 -18.47 5.65 -11.49
C ARG A 14 -17.29 6.14 -10.62
N TYR A 15 -16.24 6.68 -11.23
CA TYR A 15 -15.14 7.33 -10.49
C TYR A 15 -15.60 8.57 -9.71
N ALA A 16 -16.58 9.30 -10.25
CA ALA A 16 -17.10 10.53 -9.63
C ALA A 16 -18.16 10.24 -8.54
N GLU A 17 -18.63 8.99 -8.44
CA GLU A 17 -19.70 8.59 -7.53
C GLU A 17 -19.19 8.17 -6.13
N GLY A 18 -17.91 8.40 -5.81
CA GLY A 18 -17.33 8.00 -4.52
C GLY A 18 -17.19 6.48 -4.33
N SER A 19 -17.15 5.73 -5.44
CA SER A 19 -17.00 4.28 -5.39
C SER A 19 -15.58 3.86 -4.98
N LEU A 20 -15.48 2.69 -4.34
CA LEU A 20 -14.25 2.17 -3.75
C LEU A 20 -13.31 1.60 -4.82
N LEU A 21 -12.02 1.91 -4.65
CA LEU A 21 -10.91 1.58 -5.53
C LEU A 21 -9.88 0.72 -4.80
N GLU A 22 -9.24 -0.20 -5.51
CA GLU A 22 -8.06 -0.90 -4.97
C GLU A 22 -6.93 0.08 -4.78
N TRP A 23 -6.44 0.22 -3.55
CA TRP A 23 -5.23 1.00 -3.27
C TRP A 23 -3.96 0.17 -3.48
N GLY A 24 -4.10 -1.16 -3.51
CA GLY A 24 -2.96 -2.06 -3.68
C GLY A 24 -1.91 -1.80 -2.59
N SER A 25 -0.64 -1.85 -2.98
CA SER A 25 0.49 -1.70 -2.05
C SER A 25 0.62 -0.35 -1.34
N ILE A 26 -0.21 0.66 -1.62
CA ILE A 26 -0.36 1.82 -0.72
C ILE A 26 -0.72 1.35 0.71
N THR A 27 -1.43 0.21 0.84
CA THR A 27 -1.72 -0.46 2.11
C THR A 27 -0.47 -0.63 3.00
N LYS A 28 0.69 -0.87 2.39
CA LYS A 28 1.96 -1.02 3.12
C LYS A 28 2.36 0.25 3.87
N GLY A 29 2.05 1.42 3.31
CA GLY A 29 2.25 2.70 3.99
C GLY A 29 1.44 2.78 5.28
N LEU A 30 0.18 2.33 5.25
CA LEU A 30 -0.71 2.32 6.41
C LEU A 30 -0.21 1.34 7.49
N VAL A 31 0.09 0.10 7.08
CA VAL A 31 0.55 -0.96 7.98
C VAL A 31 1.91 -0.65 8.60
N GLY A 32 2.87 -0.19 7.80
CA GLY A 32 4.20 0.15 8.29
C GLY A 32 4.23 1.38 9.18
N THR A 33 3.39 2.38 8.90
CA THR A 33 3.18 3.53 9.80
C THR A 33 2.63 3.07 11.15
N THR A 34 1.60 2.22 11.14
CA THR A 34 0.99 1.66 12.36
C THR A 34 2.02 0.88 13.18
N ALA A 35 2.83 0.05 12.53
CA ALA A 35 3.91 -0.67 13.20
C ALA A 35 4.96 0.27 13.80
N ALA A 36 5.36 1.31 13.08
CA ALA A 36 6.35 2.27 13.58
C ALA A 36 5.84 3.16 14.72
N ILE A 37 4.52 3.35 14.83
CA ILE A 37 3.89 4.08 15.94
C ILE A 37 3.74 3.18 17.17
N THR A 38 3.35 1.92 16.98
CA THR A 38 2.87 1.06 18.08
C THR A 38 3.86 -0.01 18.53
N LEU A 39 4.91 -0.30 17.76
CA LEU A 39 5.86 -1.37 18.03
C LEU A 39 7.30 -0.85 18.12
N GLU A 40 8.14 -1.59 18.83
CA GLU A 40 9.59 -1.41 18.81
C GLU A 40 10.18 -1.99 17.51
N LEU A 41 10.62 -1.13 16.58
CA LEU A 41 11.18 -1.58 15.30
C LEU A 41 12.44 -2.44 15.43
N GLY A 42 13.20 -2.30 16.52
CA GLY A 42 14.38 -3.12 16.81
C GLY A 42 14.06 -4.47 17.45
N ARG A 43 12.79 -4.75 17.78
CA ARG A 43 12.41 -6.00 18.41
C ARG A 43 12.34 -7.13 17.39
N PRO A 44 12.84 -8.34 17.71
CA PRO A 44 12.67 -9.51 16.87
C PRO A 44 11.21 -9.87 16.61
N VAL A 45 10.89 -10.23 15.37
CA VAL A 45 9.55 -10.70 14.97
C VAL A 45 9.17 -11.98 15.74
N ALA A 46 10.14 -12.87 15.97
CA ALA A 46 9.92 -14.11 16.72
C ALA A 46 9.44 -13.90 18.17
N SER A 47 9.64 -12.70 18.75
CA SER A 47 9.10 -12.36 20.07
C SER A 47 7.57 -12.20 20.07
N TYR A 48 6.99 -11.86 18.93
CA TYR A 48 5.54 -11.76 18.73
C TYR A 48 4.98 -13.01 18.07
N LEU A 49 5.75 -13.62 17.16
CA LEU A 49 5.37 -14.77 16.35
C LEU A 49 6.41 -15.90 16.48
N PRO A 50 6.37 -16.72 17.55
CA PRO A 50 7.38 -17.77 17.79
C PRO A 50 7.52 -18.83 16.68
N GLY A 51 6.57 -18.89 15.74
CA GLY A 51 6.61 -19.80 14.59
C GLY A 51 7.43 -19.31 13.39
N VAL A 52 8.03 -18.11 13.45
CA VAL A 52 8.92 -17.60 12.39
C VAL A 52 10.30 -18.28 12.50
N PRO A 53 10.83 -18.92 11.44
CA PRO A 53 12.08 -19.69 11.51
C PRO A 53 13.32 -18.86 11.85
N ASP A 54 13.41 -17.64 11.32
CA ASP A 54 14.53 -16.74 11.57
C ASP A 54 14.21 -15.83 12.77
N GLY A 55 14.83 -16.15 13.91
CA GLY A 55 14.69 -15.40 15.16
C GLY A 55 15.32 -14.01 15.15
N GLU A 56 16.11 -13.69 14.12
CA GLU A 56 16.88 -12.44 14.06
C GLU A 56 16.14 -11.34 13.29
N ILE A 57 15.16 -11.67 12.43
CA ILE A 57 14.38 -10.68 11.67
C ILE A 57 13.72 -9.70 12.64
N MET A 58 14.00 -8.40 12.48
CA MET A 58 13.40 -7.35 13.29
C MET A 58 12.14 -6.81 12.63
N VAL A 59 11.22 -6.23 13.41
CA VAL A 59 10.02 -5.56 12.88
C VAL A 59 10.40 -4.49 11.84
N GLY A 60 11.46 -3.73 12.10
CA GLY A 60 12.00 -2.72 11.19
C GLY A 60 12.49 -3.27 9.86
N ASP A 61 12.94 -4.53 9.81
CA ASP A 61 13.35 -5.16 8.55
C ASP A 61 12.14 -5.43 7.63
N LEU A 62 11.00 -5.78 8.21
CA LEU A 62 9.76 -5.98 7.45
C LEU A 62 9.26 -4.64 6.88
N VAL A 63 9.22 -3.60 7.73
CA VAL A 63 8.77 -2.25 7.36
C VAL A 63 9.59 -1.70 6.19
N ARG A 64 10.92 -1.92 6.21
CA ARG A 64 11.86 -1.35 5.23
C ARG A 64 12.18 -2.27 4.05
N HIS A 65 11.54 -3.43 3.95
CA HIS A 65 11.86 -4.45 2.94
C HIS A 65 13.32 -4.92 2.98
N THR A 66 13.93 -5.03 4.17
CA THR A 66 15.32 -5.46 4.35
C THR A 66 15.46 -6.81 5.08
N SER A 67 14.36 -7.54 5.24
CA SER A 67 14.35 -8.85 5.92
C SER A 67 14.95 -10.00 5.12
N GLY A 68 15.16 -9.79 3.82
CA GLY A 68 15.59 -10.85 2.89
C GLY A 68 14.49 -11.85 2.53
N LEU A 69 13.24 -11.63 2.98
CA LEU A 69 12.10 -12.46 2.60
C LEU A 69 11.75 -12.27 1.12
N ALA A 70 11.35 -13.37 0.46
CA ALA A 70 10.91 -13.34 -0.93
C ALA A 70 9.67 -12.44 -1.14
N ARG A 71 9.40 -12.04 -2.39
CA ARG A 71 8.21 -11.25 -2.72
C ARG A 71 6.92 -11.93 -2.25
N VAL A 72 6.77 -13.20 -2.58
CA VAL A 72 5.70 -14.12 -2.14
C VAL A 72 6.32 -15.51 -1.92
N PRO A 73 5.72 -16.39 -1.11
CA PRO A 73 6.18 -17.76 -0.95
C PRO A 73 6.21 -18.53 -2.28
N PRO A 74 7.08 -19.56 -2.43
CA PRO A 74 7.15 -20.39 -3.65
C PRO A 74 5.83 -21.09 -4.04
N THR A 75 4.93 -21.27 -3.07
CA THR A 75 3.59 -21.84 -3.27
C THR A 75 2.66 -20.90 -4.04
N ILE A 76 2.93 -19.58 -4.02
CA ILE A 76 2.24 -18.58 -4.82
C ILE A 76 3.01 -18.41 -6.13
N ARG A 77 2.44 -18.91 -7.22
CA ARG A 77 2.99 -18.69 -8.57
C ARG A 77 2.34 -17.49 -9.22
N ASP A 78 3.16 -16.53 -9.65
CA ASP A 78 2.68 -15.45 -10.52
C ASP A 78 2.05 -16.03 -11.77
N SER A 79 0.84 -15.61 -12.05
CA SER A 79 0.10 -16.01 -13.24
C SER A 79 -0.58 -14.80 -13.83
N ILE A 80 -0.42 -14.60 -15.14
CA ILE A 80 -1.12 -13.56 -15.88
C ILE A 80 -2.65 -13.83 -15.88
N PHE A 81 -3.04 -15.10 -15.83
CA PHE A 81 -4.43 -15.52 -15.98
C PHE A 81 -5.13 -15.83 -14.66
N ARG A 82 -4.38 -16.25 -13.63
CA ARG A 82 -4.93 -16.68 -12.34
C ARG A 82 -4.67 -15.66 -11.25
N ASP A 83 -5.53 -15.67 -10.26
CA ASP A 83 -5.34 -14.92 -9.04
C ASP A 83 -4.33 -15.64 -8.14
N PRO A 84 -3.12 -15.06 -7.93
CA PRO A 84 -2.07 -15.69 -7.15
C PRO A 84 -2.41 -15.81 -5.66
N TYR A 85 -3.30 -14.94 -5.14
CA TYR A 85 -3.66 -14.91 -3.71
C TYR A 85 -4.87 -15.77 -3.38
N ARG A 86 -5.58 -16.29 -4.38
CA ARG A 86 -6.77 -17.12 -4.18
C ARG A 86 -6.55 -18.34 -3.27
N PRO A 87 -5.41 -19.07 -3.34
CA PRO A 87 -5.13 -20.16 -2.40
C PRO A 87 -4.97 -19.71 -0.94
N ALA A 88 -4.67 -18.43 -0.69
CA ALA A 88 -4.48 -17.86 0.64
C ALA A 88 -5.77 -17.26 1.22
N VAL A 89 -6.90 -17.31 0.49
CA VAL A 89 -8.19 -16.78 0.96
C VAL A 89 -8.74 -17.65 2.08
N GLY A 90 -9.00 -17.05 3.25
CA GLY A 90 -9.48 -17.76 4.44
C GLY A 90 -8.48 -18.77 5.02
N VAL A 91 -7.22 -18.74 4.58
CA VAL A 91 -6.15 -19.60 5.07
C VAL A 91 -5.20 -18.76 5.93
N PRO A 92 -4.86 -19.17 7.17
CA PRO A 92 -3.87 -18.48 7.98
C PRO A 92 -2.51 -18.39 7.29
N LEU A 93 -1.73 -17.35 7.59
CA LEU A 93 -0.37 -17.23 7.09
C LEU A 93 0.50 -18.38 7.62
N ASP A 94 1.12 -19.13 6.71
CA ASP A 94 2.12 -20.11 7.08
C ASP A 94 3.45 -19.41 7.40
N LEU A 95 3.72 -19.23 8.69
CA LEU A 95 4.92 -18.56 9.19
C LEU A 95 6.22 -19.30 8.83
N THR A 96 6.16 -20.61 8.56
CA THR A 96 7.35 -21.37 8.16
C THR A 96 7.91 -20.92 6.82
N THR A 97 7.07 -20.27 5.99
CA THR A 97 7.50 -19.69 4.72
C THR A 97 8.31 -18.40 4.87
N ALA A 98 8.35 -17.79 6.07
CA ALA A 98 9.13 -16.59 6.39
C ALA A 98 10.62 -16.90 6.59
N THR A 99 11.22 -17.57 5.61
CA THR A 99 12.66 -17.85 5.56
C THR A 99 13.33 -16.89 4.57
N PRO A 100 14.38 -16.15 4.97
CA PRO A 100 15.12 -15.28 4.06
C PRO A 100 15.71 -16.04 2.88
N VAL A 101 15.57 -15.49 1.68
CA VAL A 101 16.17 -15.98 0.44
C VAL A 101 17.36 -15.12 0.00
N THR A 102 17.55 -13.96 0.62
CA THR A 102 18.73 -13.10 0.47
C THR A 102 19.25 -12.67 1.84
N PRO A 103 20.50 -12.17 1.94
CA PRO A 103 20.99 -11.57 3.17
C PRO A 103 20.11 -10.42 3.64
N ARG A 104 19.98 -10.27 4.96
CA ARG A 104 19.33 -9.12 5.60
C ARG A 104 20.09 -7.82 5.34
N GLY A 105 19.38 -6.71 5.41
CA GLY A 105 19.91 -5.37 5.14
C GLY A 105 19.87 -4.96 3.67
N GLN A 106 19.69 -5.90 2.74
CA GLN A 106 19.47 -5.60 1.32
C GLN A 106 17.99 -5.35 1.06
N TYR A 107 17.68 -4.31 0.28
CA TYR A 107 16.31 -4.02 -0.12
C TYR A 107 15.78 -5.08 -1.09
N VAL A 108 14.76 -5.82 -0.67
CA VAL A 108 14.02 -6.78 -1.46
C VAL A 108 12.53 -6.61 -1.19
N TYR A 109 11.80 -6.08 -2.17
CA TYR A 109 10.36 -5.85 -2.04
C TYR A 109 9.61 -7.14 -1.70
N SER A 110 8.92 -7.13 -0.56
CA SER A 110 8.33 -8.34 0.02
C SER A 110 6.87 -8.15 0.45
N ASN A 111 5.94 -8.79 -0.26
CA ASN A 111 4.55 -8.91 0.20
C ASN A 111 4.46 -9.91 1.36
N LEU A 112 5.30 -10.95 1.36
CA LEU A 112 5.42 -11.87 2.49
C LEU A 112 5.84 -11.14 3.78
N GLY A 113 6.81 -10.23 3.70
CA GLY A 113 7.22 -9.44 4.85
C GLY A 113 6.08 -8.59 5.43
N TYR A 114 5.21 -8.03 4.58
CA TYR A 114 4.03 -7.30 5.04
C TYR A 114 2.90 -8.20 5.53
N ALA A 115 2.76 -9.41 4.99
CA ALA A 115 1.85 -10.41 5.56
C ALA A 115 2.28 -10.79 6.99
N VAL A 116 3.58 -11.02 7.20
CA VAL A 116 4.15 -11.27 8.53
C VAL A 116 3.98 -10.05 9.44
N LEU A 117 4.19 -8.83 8.95
CA LEU A 117 3.99 -7.61 9.73
C LEU A 117 2.52 -7.42 10.14
N GLY A 118 1.58 -7.75 9.26
CA GLY A 118 0.15 -7.81 9.59
C GLY A 118 -0.12 -8.81 10.71
N ALA A 119 0.44 -10.02 10.64
CA ALA A 119 0.30 -11.02 11.69
C ALA A 119 0.92 -10.58 13.04
N VAL A 120 2.01 -9.80 13.02
CA VAL A 120 2.57 -9.19 14.25
C VAL A 120 1.57 -8.20 14.85
N LEU A 121 0.97 -7.34 14.02
CA LEU A 121 -0.05 -6.39 14.48
C LEU A 121 -1.31 -7.09 14.99
N ASP A 122 -1.75 -8.19 14.36
CA ASP A 122 -2.85 -9.02 14.87
C ASP A 122 -2.52 -9.60 16.25
N ALA A 123 -1.30 -10.09 16.46
CA ALA A 123 -0.88 -10.64 17.74
C ALA A 123 -0.87 -9.60 18.87
N VAL A 124 -0.60 -8.32 18.55
CA VAL A 124 -0.51 -7.22 19.53
C VAL A 124 -1.86 -6.54 19.77
N HIS A 125 -2.63 -6.30 18.69
CA HIS A 125 -3.83 -5.47 18.72
C HIS A 125 -5.13 -6.26 18.53
N GLY A 126 -5.05 -7.56 18.24
CA GLY A 126 -6.20 -8.42 17.90
C GLY A 126 -6.68 -8.29 16.46
N SER A 127 -6.51 -7.11 15.85
CA SER A 127 -6.78 -6.85 14.43
C SER A 127 -5.82 -5.79 13.90
N TRP A 128 -5.00 -6.15 12.91
CA TRP A 128 -4.09 -5.22 12.25
C TRP A 128 -4.87 -4.11 11.54
N PHE A 129 -6.05 -4.42 11.00
CA PHE A 129 -6.85 -3.45 10.25
C PHE A 129 -7.50 -2.45 11.20
N ASP A 130 -7.98 -2.88 12.37
CA ASP A 130 -8.53 -1.99 13.39
C ASP A 130 -7.44 -1.05 13.93
N ALA A 131 -6.23 -1.59 14.14
CA ALA A 131 -5.06 -0.78 14.51
C ALA A 131 -4.72 0.25 13.41
N VAL A 132 -4.75 -0.13 12.13
CA VAL A 132 -4.58 0.82 11.01
C VAL A 132 -5.68 1.87 11.00
N GLN A 133 -6.93 1.48 11.27
CA GLN A 133 -8.04 2.41 11.36
C GLN A 133 -7.84 3.44 12.47
N GLU A 134 -7.43 2.99 13.66
CA GLU A 134 -7.22 3.86 14.82
C GLU A 134 -6.00 4.77 14.68
N GLN A 135 -4.87 4.22 14.22
CA GLN A 135 -3.58 4.91 14.24
C GLN A 135 -3.31 5.75 12.99
N VAL A 136 -3.98 5.47 11.87
CA VAL A 136 -3.73 6.12 10.57
C VAL A 136 -5.00 6.66 9.93
N LEU A 137 -6.00 5.82 9.68
CA LEU A 137 -7.14 6.21 8.84
C LEU A 137 -8.03 7.27 9.51
N ARG A 138 -8.47 7.04 10.76
CA ARG A 138 -9.27 8.04 11.49
C ARG A 138 -8.50 9.35 11.72
N PRO A 139 -7.22 9.35 12.13
CA PRO A 139 -6.42 10.58 12.20
C PRO A 139 -6.27 11.32 10.86
N ALA A 140 -6.30 10.60 9.73
CA ALA A 140 -6.30 11.19 8.39
C ALA A 140 -7.71 11.57 7.88
N GLY A 141 -8.76 11.34 8.67
CA GLY A 141 -10.15 11.61 8.28
C GLY A 141 -10.70 10.67 7.21
N ILE A 142 -10.28 9.40 7.22
CA ILE A 142 -10.64 8.37 6.24
C ILE A 142 -11.52 7.30 6.91
N ASP A 143 -12.81 7.27 6.55
CA ASP A 143 -13.80 6.34 7.12
C ASP A 143 -14.29 5.28 6.12
N SER A 144 -14.04 5.46 4.81
CA SER A 144 -14.57 4.55 3.78
C SER A 144 -13.76 3.26 3.59
N ALA A 145 -12.62 3.15 4.28
CA ALA A 145 -11.66 2.07 4.06
C ALA A 145 -12.21 0.70 4.50
N THR A 146 -12.04 -0.31 3.64
CA THR A 146 -12.46 -1.69 3.90
C THR A 146 -11.58 -2.69 3.17
N LEU A 147 -11.55 -3.94 3.65
CA LEU A 147 -10.88 -5.06 2.98
C LEU A 147 -11.83 -5.82 2.04
N GLU A 148 -13.14 -5.73 2.30
CA GLU A 148 -14.17 -6.51 1.61
C GLU A 148 -15.34 -5.62 1.18
N PRO A 149 -15.14 -4.69 0.24
CA PRO A 149 -16.21 -3.78 -0.18
C PRO A 149 -17.41 -4.52 -0.78
N ALA A 150 -18.65 -4.00 -0.72
CA ALA A 150 -19.75 -4.67 -1.41
C ALA A 150 -19.56 -4.61 -2.93
N ALA A 151 -20.03 -5.60 -3.69
CA ALA A 151 -19.83 -5.64 -5.14
C ALA A 151 -20.42 -4.42 -5.88
N SER A 152 -21.47 -3.81 -5.32
CA SER A 152 -22.10 -2.57 -5.81
C SER A 152 -21.24 -1.32 -5.58
N GLU A 153 -20.36 -1.33 -4.59
CA GLU A 153 -19.55 -0.17 -4.18
C GLU A 153 -18.19 -0.13 -4.88
N ARG A 154 -17.77 -1.23 -5.51
CA ARG A 154 -16.45 -1.34 -6.16
C ARG A 154 -16.49 -0.83 -7.60
N ILE A 155 -15.49 -0.05 -7.99
CA ILE A 155 -15.23 0.21 -9.42
C ILE A 155 -14.41 -0.94 -9.99
N MET A 156 -14.97 -1.65 -10.97
CA MET A 156 -14.25 -2.72 -11.66
C MET A 156 -13.55 -2.19 -12.91
N PRO A 157 -12.24 -2.45 -13.08
CA PRO A 157 -11.55 -2.14 -14.33
C PRO A 157 -12.22 -2.90 -15.49
N ARG A 158 -12.36 -2.27 -16.65
CA ARG A 158 -12.96 -2.87 -17.85
C ARG A 158 -12.01 -2.80 -19.03
N VAL A 159 -11.85 -3.91 -19.74
CA VAL A 159 -11.15 -3.99 -21.03
C VAL A 159 -12.11 -4.52 -22.07
N LEU A 160 -12.29 -3.78 -23.16
CA LEU A 160 -13.24 -4.12 -24.25
C LEU A 160 -14.65 -4.45 -23.72
N GLY A 161 -15.14 -3.64 -22.77
CA GLY A 161 -16.47 -3.77 -22.15
C GLY A 161 -16.58 -4.85 -21.05
N ARG A 162 -15.61 -5.76 -20.93
CA ARG A 162 -15.61 -6.84 -19.93
C ARG A 162 -14.92 -6.40 -18.64
N ALA A 163 -15.57 -6.64 -17.51
CA ALA A 163 -15.00 -6.38 -16.20
C ALA A 163 -13.86 -7.37 -15.92
N ILE A 164 -12.74 -6.85 -15.43
CA ILE A 164 -11.62 -7.63 -14.93
C ILE A 164 -11.84 -7.80 -13.43
N ARG A 165 -11.89 -9.05 -12.98
CA ARG A 165 -12.03 -9.36 -11.56
C ARG A 165 -10.73 -9.02 -10.82
N PRO A 166 -10.78 -8.22 -9.74
CA PRO A 166 -9.67 -8.00 -8.81
C PRO A 166 -9.09 -9.31 -8.27
N TRP A 167 -7.87 -9.25 -7.76
CA TRP A 167 -7.34 -10.34 -6.94
C TRP A 167 -8.06 -10.36 -5.58
N ALA A 168 -8.26 -11.53 -5.01
CA ALA A 168 -8.90 -11.73 -3.71
C ALA A 168 -7.94 -11.45 -2.54
N LEU A 169 -7.21 -10.33 -2.63
CA LEU A 169 -6.12 -9.98 -1.70
C LEU A 169 -6.65 -9.60 -0.31
N GLY A 170 -7.73 -8.81 -0.24
CA GLY A 170 -8.33 -8.33 1.01
C GLY A 170 -8.85 -9.45 1.93
N SER A 171 -9.27 -10.58 1.36
CA SER A 171 -9.77 -11.75 2.09
C SER A 171 -8.69 -12.82 2.31
N SER A 172 -7.42 -12.52 2.04
CA SER A 172 -6.29 -13.47 2.11
C SER A 172 -5.35 -13.13 3.27
N SER A 173 -4.47 -14.07 3.63
CA SER A 173 -3.39 -13.82 4.59
C SER A 173 -2.38 -12.73 4.16
N PHE A 174 -2.50 -12.20 2.93
CA PHE A 174 -1.69 -11.11 2.39
C PHE A 174 -2.44 -9.78 2.37
N ALA A 175 -3.60 -9.66 3.03
CA ALA A 175 -4.39 -8.44 3.05
C ALA A 175 -3.59 -7.22 3.54
N ALA A 176 -2.74 -7.37 4.56
CA ALA A 176 -1.85 -6.31 5.04
C ALA A 176 -0.81 -5.83 4.00
N ALA A 177 -0.57 -6.58 2.93
CA ALA A 177 0.34 -6.19 1.87
C ALA A 177 -0.33 -5.35 0.77
N GLY A 178 -1.66 -5.34 0.65
CA GLY A 178 -2.32 -4.59 -0.44
C GLY A 178 -3.83 -4.65 -0.52
N GLY A 179 -4.50 -5.13 0.52
CA GLY A 179 -5.93 -5.48 0.50
C GLY A 179 -6.88 -4.32 0.75
N VAL A 180 -6.39 -3.11 1.05
CA VAL A 180 -7.26 -1.98 1.38
C VAL A 180 -7.90 -1.41 0.12
N TRP A 181 -9.21 -1.18 0.25
CA TRP A 181 -10.03 -0.42 -0.68
C TRP A 181 -10.52 0.84 0.00
N SER A 182 -10.56 1.94 -0.73
CA SER A 182 -11.12 3.21 -0.26
C SER A 182 -11.35 4.13 -1.48
N THR A 183 -11.80 5.36 -1.27
CA THR A 183 -12.05 6.32 -2.37
C THR A 183 -10.75 6.97 -2.87
N PHE A 184 -10.83 7.69 -4.00
CA PHE A 184 -9.72 8.53 -4.46
C PHE A 184 -9.52 9.75 -3.54
N ASP A 185 -10.59 10.36 -3.05
CA ASP A 185 -10.51 11.49 -2.12
C ASP A 185 -9.81 11.10 -0.83
N ASP A 186 -10.06 9.90 -0.31
CA ASP A 186 -9.34 9.37 0.84
C ASP A 186 -7.87 9.11 0.56
N LEU A 187 -7.50 8.80 -0.69
CA LEU A 187 -6.10 8.65 -1.09
C LEU A 187 -5.39 10.01 -1.04
N CYS A 188 -6.09 11.07 -1.46
CA CYS A 188 -5.64 12.45 -1.32
C CYS A 188 -5.52 12.87 0.16
N ARG A 189 -6.52 12.55 1.00
CA ARG A 189 -6.45 12.78 2.47
C ARG A 189 -5.26 12.06 3.11
N TYR A 190 -4.99 10.82 2.70
CA TYR A 190 -3.83 10.08 3.19
C TYR A 190 -2.52 10.76 2.76
N ALA A 191 -2.44 11.26 1.52
CA ALA A 191 -1.28 12.02 1.05
C ALA A 191 -1.07 13.30 1.88
N ASP A 192 -2.11 14.08 2.13
CA ASP A 192 -2.05 15.30 2.93
C ASP A 192 -1.58 15.00 4.37
N TRP A 193 -2.17 14.00 5.01
CA TRP A 193 -1.81 13.60 6.37
C TRP A 193 -0.38 13.04 6.46
N ALA A 194 0.03 12.21 5.50
CA ALA A 194 1.36 11.59 5.53
C ALA A 194 2.48 12.59 5.23
N LEU A 195 2.21 13.59 4.39
CA LEU A 195 3.19 14.57 3.91
C LEU A 195 3.05 15.96 4.57
N GLU A 196 2.21 16.08 5.60
CA GLU A 196 2.03 17.29 6.39
C GLU A 196 3.40 17.85 6.83
N PRO A 197 3.67 19.16 6.65
CA PRO A 197 4.92 19.76 7.08
C PRO A 197 5.20 19.52 8.58
N GLY A 198 6.36 18.94 8.89
CA GLY A 198 6.74 18.62 10.27
C GLY A 198 6.18 17.30 10.80
N ALA A 199 5.44 16.53 9.98
CA ALA A 199 5.01 15.19 10.35
C ALA A 199 6.19 14.27 10.74
N PRO A 200 5.99 13.36 11.71
CA PRO A 200 7.04 12.43 12.11
C PRO A 200 7.39 11.48 10.96
N ALA A 201 8.67 11.10 10.88
CA ALA A 201 9.17 10.21 9.83
C ALA A 201 8.48 8.82 9.82
N SER A 202 7.80 8.43 10.91
CA SER A 202 6.99 7.22 10.97
C SER A 202 5.86 7.20 9.94
N ARG A 203 5.27 8.35 9.56
CA ARG A 203 4.15 8.41 8.59
C ARG A 203 4.53 8.00 7.17
N THR A 204 5.82 8.03 6.85
CA THR A 204 6.37 7.68 5.54
C THR A 204 7.47 6.63 5.62
N VAL A 205 7.56 5.88 6.73
CA VAL A 205 8.65 4.94 7.01
C VAL A 205 8.78 3.82 5.97
N SER A 206 7.66 3.47 5.33
CA SER A 206 7.54 2.44 4.29
C SER A 206 7.54 2.99 2.88
N TRP A 207 7.66 4.31 2.73
CA TRP A 207 7.66 4.95 1.42
C TRP A 207 9.06 4.85 0.82
N GLN A 208 9.10 4.77 -0.51
CA GLN A 208 10.33 4.89 -1.26
C GLN A 208 10.79 6.35 -1.23
N ARG A 209 12.11 6.56 -1.30
CA ARG A 209 12.71 7.88 -1.30
C ARG A 209 14.04 7.87 -2.02
N ASP A 210 14.35 8.99 -2.65
CA ASP A 210 15.71 9.38 -3.04
C ASP A 210 16.04 10.74 -2.39
N GLU A 211 17.02 11.46 -2.93
CA GLU A 211 17.46 12.76 -2.39
C GLU A 211 16.34 13.81 -2.41
N ASP A 212 15.52 13.83 -3.47
CA ASP A 212 14.59 14.93 -3.77
C ASP A 212 13.12 14.49 -3.83
N SER A 213 12.86 13.19 -3.77
CA SER A 213 11.54 12.62 -3.93
C SER A 213 11.17 11.59 -2.88
N ARG A 214 9.87 11.48 -2.63
CA ARG A 214 9.25 10.46 -1.79
C ARG A 214 8.00 9.97 -2.46
N TRP A 215 7.82 8.66 -2.51
CA TRP A 215 6.63 8.09 -3.14
C TRP A 215 6.26 6.74 -2.55
N ILE A 216 4.98 6.41 -2.68
CA ILE A 216 4.46 5.07 -2.47
C ILE A 216 3.48 4.77 -3.59
N ASN A 217 3.56 3.55 -4.11
CA ASN A 217 2.70 3.09 -5.18
C ASN A 217 2.11 1.72 -4.85
N GLY A 218 1.00 1.42 -5.52
CA GLY A 218 0.25 0.19 -5.38
C GLY A 218 -0.22 -0.29 -6.74
N GLU A 219 0.37 -1.38 -7.21
CA GLU A 219 -0.08 -2.05 -8.42
C GLU A 219 -0.72 -3.39 -8.09
N VAL A 220 -1.92 -3.57 -8.62
CA VAL A 220 -2.65 -4.83 -8.61
C VAL A 220 -3.10 -5.13 -10.03
N ARG A 221 -3.74 -6.29 -10.24
CA ARG A 221 -4.08 -6.85 -11.55
C ARG A 221 -4.37 -5.86 -12.68
N ALA A 222 -5.31 -4.93 -12.48
CA ALA A 222 -5.71 -3.96 -13.51
C ALA A 222 -5.99 -2.58 -12.91
N ALA A 223 -5.37 -2.28 -11.77
CA ALA A 223 -5.46 -0.99 -11.10
C ALA A 223 -4.09 -0.59 -10.57
N GLY A 224 -3.80 0.71 -10.63
CA GLY A 224 -2.55 1.28 -10.13
C GLY A 224 -2.83 2.59 -9.39
N ALA A 225 -2.21 2.77 -8.23
CA ALA A 225 -2.29 3.97 -7.42
C ALA A 225 -0.88 4.47 -7.08
N VAL A 226 -0.69 5.78 -6.98
CA VAL A 226 0.56 6.39 -6.52
C VAL A 226 0.29 7.68 -5.78
N ILE A 227 1.08 7.91 -4.73
CA ILE A 227 1.29 9.21 -4.11
C ILE A 227 2.78 9.51 -4.28
N ALA A 228 3.10 10.64 -4.92
CA ALA A 228 4.47 11.08 -5.13
C ALA A 228 4.62 12.55 -4.75
N ARG A 229 5.71 12.88 -4.04
CA ARG A 229 6.10 14.25 -3.74
C ARG A 229 7.53 14.49 -4.20
N ALA A 230 7.73 15.47 -5.07
CA ALA A 230 9.04 15.96 -5.49
C ALA A 230 8.94 17.41 -5.96
N ALA A 231 10.04 18.16 -5.85
CA ALA A 231 10.11 19.58 -6.23
C ALA A 231 8.99 20.47 -5.61
N GLY A 232 8.56 20.16 -4.39
CA GLY A 232 7.48 20.86 -3.68
C GLY A 232 6.06 20.53 -4.18
N VAL A 233 5.93 19.73 -5.24
CA VAL A 233 4.65 19.30 -5.81
C VAL A 233 4.29 17.93 -5.25
N THR A 234 3.03 17.73 -4.89
CA THR A 234 2.48 16.41 -4.55
C THR A 234 1.48 16.01 -5.64
N ALA A 235 1.64 14.81 -6.18
CA ALA A 235 0.73 14.23 -7.17
C ALA A 235 0.15 12.92 -6.63
N VAL A 236 -1.18 12.79 -6.76
CA VAL A 236 -1.93 11.58 -6.43
C VAL A 236 -2.63 11.12 -7.70
N VAL A 237 -2.40 9.85 -8.07
CA VAL A 237 -2.94 9.30 -9.31
C VAL A 237 -3.49 7.91 -9.03
N HIS A 238 -4.67 7.62 -9.57
CA HIS A 238 -5.22 6.28 -9.65
C HIS A 238 -5.61 5.98 -11.11
N THR A 239 -5.37 4.76 -11.54
CA THR A 239 -5.66 4.30 -12.90
C THR A 239 -6.34 2.94 -12.89
N LEU A 240 -7.25 2.73 -13.85
CA LEU A 240 -7.89 1.45 -14.12
C LEU A 240 -7.63 1.02 -15.57
N ALA A 241 -7.40 -0.28 -15.76
CA ALA A 241 -7.22 -0.90 -17.07
C ALA A 241 -6.15 -0.22 -17.94
N LYS A 242 -5.06 0.23 -17.30
CA LYS A 242 -3.87 0.78 -17.97
C LYS A 242 -2.73 -0.23 -17.95
N ALA A 243 -1.70 0.07 -18.74
CA ALA A 243 -0.45 -0.67 -18.67
C ALA A 243 0.17 -0.56 -17.26
N PRO A 244 0.97 -1.55 -16.84
CA PRO A 244 1.75 -1.46 -15.61
C PRO A 244 2.51 -0.13 -15.48
N TYR A 245 2.60 0.39 -14.25
CA TYR A 245 3.25 1.68 -13.93
C TYR A 245 2.67 2.93 -14.61
N ALA A 246 1.48 2.86 -15.23
CA ALA A 246 0.87 4.04 -15.84
C ALA A 246 0.56 5.14 -14.81
N ALA A 247 0.17 4.78 -13.59
CA ALA A 247 -0.08 5.75 -12.53
C ALA A 247 1.19 6.53 -12.18
N ASP A 248 2.32 5.82 -12.03
CA ASP A 248 3.64 6.38 -11.75
C ASP A 248 4.10 7.32 -12.87
N ALA A 249 3.99 6.90 -14.13
CA ALA A 249 4.35 7.72 -15.28
C ALA A 249 3.53 9.02 -15.37
N ILE A 250 2.22 8.93 -15.08
CA ILE A 250 1.35 10.12 -15.02
C ILE A 250 1.78 11.03 -13.87
N ALA A 251 2.01 10.49 -12.66
CA ALA A 251 2.42 11.28 -11.51
C ALA A 251 3.75 12.01 -11.75
N ALA A 252 4.75 11.33 -12.33
CA ALA A 252 6.03 11.93 -12.69
C ALA A 252 5.85 13.09 -13.67
N ALA A 253 5.06 12.90 -14.73
CA ALA A 253 4.78 13.96 -15.71
C ALA A 253 4.02 15.15 -15.11
N LEU A 254 3.12 14.92 -14.15
CA LEU A 254 2.43 15.99 -13.43
C LEU A 254 3.38 16.80 -12.57
N VAL A 255 4.26 16.13 -11.81
CA VAL A 255 5.25 16.80 -10.97
C VAL A 255 6.21 17.64 -11.82
N GLU A 256 6.75 17.07 -12.90
CA GLU A 256 7.64 17.79 -13.82
C GLU A 256 6.97 19.04 -14.39
N ARG A 257 5.73 18.91 -14.87
CA ARG A 257 4.97 20.02 -15.45
C ARG A 257 4.73 21.16 -14.46
N GLU A 258 4.28 20.85 -13.24
CA GLU A 258 4.01 21.91 -12.25
C GLU A 258 5.30 22.50 -11.67
N ALA A 259 6.37 21.71 -11.54
CA ALA A 259 7.69 22.22 -11.14
C ALA A 259 8.25 23.22 -12.16
N LEU A 260 8.06 22.97 -13.46
CA LEU A 260 8.44 23.93 -14.51
C LEU A 260 7.62 25.22 -14.42
N ARG A 261 6.29 25.11 -14.27
CA ARG A 261 5.41 26.28 -14.11
C ARG A 261 5.78 27.15 -12.91
N ALA A 262 6.18 26.54 -11.80
CA ALA A 262 6.61 27.28 -10.61
C ALA A 262 7.96 27.99 -10.78
N ARG A 263 8.81 27.56 -11.72
CA ARG A 263 10.09 28.22 -12.04
C ARG A 263 9.90 29.42 -12.99
N ASP A 264 8.88 29.34 -13.85
CA ASP A 264 8.58 30.36 -14.85
C ASP A 264 7.64 31.47 -14.34
N ALA A 265 7.13 31.35 -13.10
CA ALA A 265 6.23 32.31 -12.44
C ALA A 265 6.99 33.25 -11.49
#